data_AF-A0A9E5ENR8-F1
#
_entry.id   AF-A0A9E5ENR8-F1
#
_cell.length_a   1.000
_cell.length_b   1.000
_cell.length_c   1.000
_cell.angle_alpha   90.00
_cell.angle_beta   90.00
_cell.angle_gamma   90.00
#
_symmetry.space_group_name_H-M   'P 1'
#
loop_
_entity.id
_entity.type
_entity.pdbx_description
1 polymer ?
#
loop_
_entity_poly.entity_id
_entity_poly.type
_entity_poly.pdbx_seq_one_letter_code
_entity_poly.pdbx_strand_id
1 'polypeptide(L)' 'MDAIENPILSRFRAALDKAYGDQVERVVLFGSRARGDARSDSDYDIAVFLKELTSFDREAE' A
#
# COMPACT_ATOMS: atom_id res chain seq x y z
N MET A 1 13.11 -6.77 -11.23
CA MET A 1 12.56 -5.41 -11.12
C MET A 1 12.26 -5.20 -9.67
N ASP A 2 13.00 -4.32 -9.00
CA ASP A 2 12.76 -4.01 -7.60
C ASP A 2 11.33 -3.46 -7.46
N ALA A 3 10.60 -3.91 -6.45
CA ALA A 3 9.23 -3.48 -6.20
C ALA A 3 9.10 -1.94 -6.12
N ILE A 4 10.20 -1.24 -5.85
CA ILE A 4 10.29 0.23 -5.75
C ILE A 4 10.15 0.92 -7.13
N GLU A 5 10.47 0.26 -8.24
CA GLU A 5 10.35 0.84 -9.61
C GLU A 5 8.96 0.64 -10.22
N ASN A 6 8.00 0.08 -9.48
CA ASN A 6 6.65 -0.14 -9.99
C ASN A 6 5.83 1.16 -9.92
N PRO A 7 5.41 1.74 -11.06
CA PRO A 7 4.71 3.03 -11.08
C PRO A 7 3.38 3.01 -10.31
N ILE A 8 2.76 1.84 -10.16
CA ILE A 8 1.53 1.68 -9.38
C ILE A 8 1.83 1.86 -7.90
N LEU A 9 2.91 1.25 -7.39
CA LEU A 9 3.29 1.35 -5.98
C LEU A 9 3.76 2.76 -5.63
N SER A 10 4.48 3.43 -6.53
CA SER A 10 4.86 4.84 -6.33
C SER A 10 3.64 5.76 -6.28
N ARG A 11 2.66 5.57 -7.18
CA ARG A 11 1.41 6.35 -7.19
C ARG A 11 0.58 6.09 -5.94
N PHE A 12 0.48 4.83 -5.51
CA PHE A 12 -0.23 4.45 -4.30
C PHE A 12 0.42 5.07 -3.06
N ARG A 13 1.76 5.03 -2.97
CA ARG A 13 2.50 5.68 -1.88
C ARG A 13 2.21 7.19 -1.82
N ALA A 14 2.27 7.89 -2.95
CA ALA A 14 1.97 9.31 -3.01
C ALA A 14 0.52 9.64 -2.58
N ALA A 15 -0.44 8.75 -2.88
CA ALA A 15 -1.82 8.90 -2.44
C ALA A 15 -1.95 8.72 -0.91
N LEU A 16 -1.26 7.74 -0.33
CA LEU A 16 -1.22 7.54 1.12
C LEU A 16 -0.58 8.72 1.84
N ASP A 17 0.52 9.25 1.32
CA ASP A 17 1.18 10.43 1.90
C ASP A 17 0.26 11.66 1.85
N LYS A 18 -0.59 11.79 0.81
CA LYS A 18 -1.60 12.87 0.74
C LYS A 18 -2.77 12.66 1.72
N ALA A 19 -3.22 11.42 1.90
CA ALA A 19 -4.38 11.10 2.74
C ALA A 19 -4.05 11.12 4.24
N TYR A 20 -2.93 10.51 4.62
CA TYR A 20 -2.57 10.27 6.02
C TYR A 20 -1.30 11.01 6.46
N GLY A 21 -0.48 11.49 5.52
CA GLY A 21 0.76 12.23 5.83
C GLY A 21 1.68 11.47 6.78
N ASP A 22 2.12 12.15 7.83
CA ASP A 22 3.06 11.61 8.83
C ASP A 22 2.46 10.50 9.70
N GLN A 23 1.17 10.18 9.56
CA GLN A 23 0.54 9.06 10.25
C GLN A 23 0.93 7.71 9.65
N VAL A 24 1.39 7.66 8.40
CA VAL A 24 1.86 6.40 7.79
C VAL A 24 3.17 5.98 8.45
N GLU A 25 3.12 4.93 9.27
CA GLU A 25 4.31 4.35 9.88
C GLU A 25 5.03 3.42 8.89
N ARG A 26 4.27 2.58 8.18
CA ARG A 26 4.83 1.60 7.24
C ARG A 26 3.82 1.22 6.16
N VAL A 27 4.35 0.91 4.98
CA VAL A 27 3.59 0.32 3.86
C VAL A 27 4.32 -0.94 3.43
N VAL A 28 3.61 -2.06 3.36
CA VAL A 28 4.18 -3.37 3.04
C VAL A 28 3.40 -4.00 1.89
N LEU A 29 4.08 -4.31 0.79
CA LEU A 29 3.54 -5.19 -0.23
C LEU A 29 3.63 -6.63 0.26
N PHE A 30 2.52 -7.35 0.22
CA PHE A 30 2.47 -8.77 0.51
C PHE A 30 1.79 -9.53 -0.63
N GLY A 31 1.46 -10.79 -0.40
CA GLY A 31 0.79 -11.61 -1.40
C GLY A 31 1.71 -11.99 -2.56
N SER A 32 1.08 -12.28 -3.71
CA SER A 32 1.77 -12.95 -4.80
C SER A 32 2.87 -12.10 -5.45
N ARG A 33 2.64 -10.79 -5.53
CA ARG A 33 3.60 -9.84 -6.10
C ARG A 33 4.85 -9.68 -5.23
N ALA A 34 4.71 -9.80 -3.91
CA ALA A 34 5.85 -9.80 -3.00
C ALA A 34 6.66 -11.11 -3.07
N ARG A 35 6.00 -12.25 -3.30
CA ARG A 35 6.67 -13.56 -3.41
C ARG A 35 7.27 -13.84 -4.78
N GLY A 36 6.88 -13.07 -5.79
CA GLY A 36 7.34 -13.26 -7.18
C GLY A 36 6.58 -14.35 -7.95
N ASP A 37 5.49 -14.88 -7.39
CA ASP A 37 4.59 -15.86 -8.03
C ASP A 37 3.36 -15.18 -8.69
N ALA A 38 3.35 -13.84 -8.76
CA ALA A 38 2.29 -13.07 -9.37
C ALA A 38 2.19 -13.30 -10.90
N ARG A 39 0.96 -13.46 -11.35
CA ARG A 39 0.57 -13.44 -12.76
C ARG A 39 0.19 -12.02 -13.19
N SER A 40 -0.01 -11.83 -14.49
CA SER A 40 -0.41 -10.53 -15.05
C SER A 40 -1.75 -10.02 -14.51
N ASP A 41 -2.65 -10.94 -14.14
CA ASP A 41 -3.97 -10.68 -13.56
C ASP A 41 -3.97 -10.60 -12.02
N SER A 42 -2.81 -10.74 -11.38
CA SER A 42 -2.75 -10.75 -9.91
C SER A 42 -2.91 -9.36 -9.31
N ASP A 43 -3.69 -9.27 -8.24
CA ASP A 43 -3.92 -8.03 -7.48
C ASP A 43 -2.66 -7.58 -6.72
N TYR A 44 -2.74 -6.36 -6.17
CA TYR A 44 -1.73 -5.82 -5.26
C TYR A 44 -2.26 -5.87 -3.83
N ASP A 45 -1.74 -6.80 -3.04
CA ASP A 45 -2.06 -6.89 -1.62
C ASP A 45 -1.13 -5.98 -0.81
N ILE A 46 -1.66 -4.90 -0.23
CA ILE A 46 -0.86 -3.90 0.50
C ILE A 46 -1.39 -3.70 1.91
N ALA A 47 -0.50 -3.81 2.89
CA ALA A 47 -0.79 -3.52 4.29
C ALA A 47 -0.24 -2.14 4.65
N VAL A 48 -1.10 -1.28 5.19
CA VAL A 48 -0.75 0.07 5.65
C VAL A 48 -0.84 0.10 7.17
N PHE A 49 0.24 0.51 7.81
CA PHE A 49 0.33 0.67 9.25
C PHE A 49 0.33 2.16 9.57
N LEU A 50 -0.62 2.60 10.39
CA LEU A 50 -0.73 3.97 10.85
C LEU A 50 -0.28 4.07 12.30
N LYS A 51 0.33 5.20 12.68
CA LYS A 51 0.77 5.48 14.05
C LYS A 51 -0.39 5.51 15.04
N GLU A 52 -1.50 6.13 14.63
CA GLU A 52 -2.70 6.26 15.44
C GLU A 52 -3.95 5.96 14.58
N LEU A 53 -4.84 5.12 15.09
CA LEU A 53 -6.11 4.78 14.44
C LEU A 53 -7.15 5.81 14.83
N THR A 54 -7.15 6.95 14.15
CA THR A 54 -8.03 8.06 14.54
C THR A 54 -9.46 7.91 14.03
N SER A 55 -9.75 7.10 13.00
CA SER A 55 -11.11 6.69 12.56
C SER A 55 -11.01 5.65 11.43
N PHE A 56 -11.30 4.36 11.66
CA PHE A 56 -11.44 3.39 10.57
C PHE A 56 -12.86 3.37 9.97
N ASP A 57 -13.86 3.88 10.71
CA ASP A 57 -15.28 3.65 10.42
C ASP A 57 -15.85 4.48 9.25
N ARG A 58 -15.06 5.36 8.62
CA ARG A 58 -15.55 6.28 7.57
C ARG A 58 -15.00 6.05 6.16
N GLU A 59 -14.04 5.14 5.98
CA GLU A 59 -13.35 4.98 4.68
C GLU A 59 -13.77 3.72 3.90
N ALA A 60 -14.65 2.89 4.47
CA ALA A 60 -15.20 1.69 3.83
C ALA A 60 -16.63 1.87 3.28
N GLU A 61 -17.15 3.11 3.26
CA GLU A 61 -18.44 3.48 2.65
C GLU A 61 -18.26 4.07 1.25
#